data_AF-A0A942KM91-F1
#
_entry.id   AF-A0A942KM91-F1
#
_cell.length_a   1.000
_cell.length_b   1.000
_cell.length_c   1.000
_cell.angle_alpha   90.00
_cell.angle_beta   90.00
_cell.angle_gamma   90.00
#
_symmetry.space_group_name_H-M   'P 1'
#
loop_
_entity.id
_entity.type
_entity.pdbx_description
1 polymer ?
#
loop_
_entity_poly.entity_id
_entity_poly.type
_entity_poly.pdbx_seq_one_letter_code
_entity_poly.pdbx_strand_id
1 'polypeptide(L)'
;MGQPNYRDGFAVRTHEHMLRLPLTWSKPRMVFVNSMGDLFHEEVPVDFIQRVFEIMDNEHLTRVEHLRKVPATVRFLSVEPLLGPLPDLDLLDVDWVIVGGESGPGARPVDPDWVLGIRDRCVELGVPFFFKQWGGVRKKAAGRELESRIWEQMPVLTAGVA
;
A
#
# COMPACT_ATOMS: atom_id res chain seq x y z
N MET A 1 -17.88 13.94 19.52
CA MET A 1 -17.06 14.03 18.30
C MET A 1 -17.61 15.18 17.46
N GLY A 2 -16.83 16.24 17.23
CA GLY A 2 -17.30 17.46 16.54
C GLY A 2 -17.02 17.48 15.03
N GLN A 3 -16.88 16.31 14.41
CA GLN A 3 -16.54 16.19 12.99
C GLN A 3 -17.86 16.15 12.17
N PRO A 4 -18.09 17.09 11.23
CA PRO A 4 -19.38 17.23 10.56
C PRO A 4 -19.84 16.02 9.73
N ASN A 5 -18.92 15.20 9.22
CA ASN A 5 -19.24 14.02 8.43
C ASN A 5 -19.81 12.87 9.29
N TYR A 6 -19.55 12.86 10.60
CA TYR A 6 -20.08 11.87 11.55
C TYR A 6 -21.37 12.32 12.25
N ARG A 7 -22.00 13.41 11.79
CA ARG A 7 -23.20 13.98 12.43
C ARG A 7 -24.40 13.02 12.45
N ASP A 8 -24.46 12.09 11.50
CA ASP A 8 -25.55 11.12 11.34
C ASP A 8 -25.21 9.74 11.98
N GLY A 9 -24.15 9.66 12.80
CA GLY A 9 -23.76 8.43 13.48
C GLY A 9 -23.30 7.33 12.50
N PHE A 10 -23.97 6.17 12.55
CA PHE A 10 -23.65 4.99 11.73
C PHE A 10 -24.46 4.88 10.43
N ALA A 11 -25.30 5.87 10.11
CA ALA A 11 -26.04 5.87 8.85
C ALA A 11 -25.08 5.97 7.66
N VAL A 12 -25.32 5.18 6.61
CA VAL A 12 -24.47 5.19 5.41
C VAL A 12 -24.59 6.54 4.71
N ARG A 13 -23.43 7.16 4.45
CA ARG A 13 -23.30 8.46 3.80
C ARG A 13 -22.08 8.46 2.89
N THR A 14 -22.27 9.04 1.72
CA THR A 14 -21.17 9.44 0.84
C THR A 14 -20.82 10.90 1.09
N HIS A 15 -19.53 11.24 1.03
CA HIS A 15 -19.04 12.60 1.24
C HIS A 15 -18.39 13.13 -0.03
N GLU A 16 -19.20 13.49 -1.02
CA GLU A 16 -18.77 13.96 -2.35
C GLU A 16 -17.71 15.07 -2.30
N HIS A 17 -17.89 16.03 -1.40
CA HIS A 17 -16.96 17.16 -1.23
C HIS A 17 -15.55 16.72 -0.78
N MET A 18 -15.40 15.52 -0.20
CA MET A 18 -14.12 14.99 0.24
C MET A 18 -13.31 14.37 -0.89
N LEU A 19 -13.96 13.96 -1.98
CA LEU A 19 -13.31 13.26 -3.09
C LEU A 19 -12.20 14.10 -3.73
N ARG A 20 -12.48 15.39 -4.00
CA ARG A 20 -11.53 16.31 -4.64
C ARG A 20 -10.69 17.13 -3.67
N LEU A 21 -10.98 17.06 -2.36
CA LEU A 21 -10.25 17.81 -1.34
C LEU A 21 -8.73 17.57 -1.38
N PRO A 22 -8.22 16.34 -1.60
CA PRO A 22 -6.77 16.12 -1.73
C PRO A 22 -6.14 16.93 -2.87
N LEU A 23 -6.88 17.20 -3.95
CA LEU A 23 -6.41 17.91 -5.13
C LEU A 23 -6.25 19.41 -4.89
N THR A 24 -6.86 19.97 -3.84
CA THR A 24 -6.78 21.40 -3.52
C THR A 24 -5.58 21.74 -2.65
N TRP A 25 -4.80 20.75 -2.19
CA TRP A 25 -3.67 21.00 -1.30
C TRP A 25 -2.45 21.46 -2.09
N SER A 26 -1.85 22.56 -1.65
CA SER A 26 -0.64 23.12 -2.27
C SER A 26 0.63 22.28 -2.06
N LYS A 27 0.59 21.28 -1.17
CA LYS A 27 1.69 20.35 -0.90
C LYS A 27 1.15 18.92 -0.91
N PRO A 28 1.85 17.96 -1.56
CA PRO A 28 1.47 16.55 -1.53
C PRO A 28 1.37 16.02 -0.10
N ARG A 29 0.39 15.14 0.14
CA ARG A 29 0.19 14.47 1.45
C ARG A 29 -0.19 13.02 1.23
N MET A 30 0.17 12.16 2.18
CA MET A 30 -0.36 10.80 2.26
C MET A 30 -1.84 10.85 2.64
N VAL A 31 -2.70 10.21 1.83
CA VAL A 31 -4.15 10.15 2.06
C VAL A 31 -4.55 8.71 2.32
N PHE A 32 -5.16 8.49 3.49
CA PHE A 32 -5.83 7.23 3.78
C PHE A 32 -7.27 7.32 3.26
N VAL A 33 -7.59 6.57 2.21
CA VAL A 33 -8.94 6.54 1.65
C VAL A 33 -9.83 5.62 2.50
N ASN A 34 -11.03 6.10 2.83
CA ASN A 34 -12.04 5.37 3.60
C ASN A 34 -11.57 4.97 5.03
N SER A 35 -11.49 5.94 5.94
CA SER A 35 -11.24 5.70 7.37
C SER A 35 -12.55 5.44 8.10
N MET A 36 -12.60 4.38 8.92
CA MET A 36 -13.73 4.08 9.81
C MET A 36 -15.08 3.90 9.07
N GLY A 37 -15.05 3.47 7.80
CA GLY A 37 -16.24 3.23 6.98
C GLY A 37 -16.05 2.03 6.04
N ASP A 38 -17.11 1.67 5.32
CA ASP A 38 -17.12 0.59 4.33
C ASP A 38 -17.50 1.14 2.96
N LEU A 39 -16.51 1.27 2.06
CA LEU A 39 -16.69 1.82 0.72
C LEU A 39 -17.57 0.90 -0.17
N PHE A 40 -17.69 -0.39 0.16
CA PHE A 40 -18.41 -1.37 -0.65
C PHE A 40 -19.73 -1.83 0.00
N HIS A 41 -20.23 -1.08 0.99
CA HIS A 41 -21.54 -1.33 1.58
C HIS A 41 -22.67 -1.21 0.54
N GLU A 42 -23.74 -2.01 0.67
CA GLU A 42 -24.82 -2.10 -0.34
C GLU A 42 -25.54 -0.77 -0.63
N GLU A 43 -25.61 0.11 0.37
CA GLU A 43 -26.16 1.47 0.26
C GLU A 43 -25.20 2.49 -0.39
N VAL A 44 -23.95 2.12 -0.67
CA VAL A 44 -22.99 3.01 -1.37
C VAL A 44 -23.21 2.92 -2.88
N PRO A 45 -23.52 4.03 -3.56
CA PRO A 45 -23.71 4.02 -5.00
C PRO A 45 -22.46 3.60 -5.76
N VAL A 46 -22.62 2.74 -6.77
CA VAL A 46 -21.52 2.24 -7.61
C VAL A 46 -20.77 3.37 -8.31
N ASP A 47 -21.48 4.42 -8.75
CA ASP A 47 -20.88 5.60 -9.38
C ASP A 47 -20.03 6.42 -8.40
N PHE A 48 -20.32 6.39 -7.10
CA PHE A 48 -19.47 7.01 -6.09
C PHE A 48 -18.17 6.21 -5.91
N ILE A 49 -18.27 4.88 -5.87
CA ILE A 49 -17.10 3.98 -5.81
C ILE A 49 -16.20 4.20 -7.02
N GLN A 50 -16.78 4.22 -8.23
CA GLN A 50 -16.04 4.50 -9.47
C GLN A 50 -15.30 5.85 -9.41
N ARG A 51 -15.95 6.92 -8.94
CA ARG A 51 -15.31 8.24 -8.81
C ARG A 51 -14.20 8.28 -7.75
N VAL A 52 -14.33 7.53 -6.65
CA VAL A 52 -13.24 7.34 -5.69
C VAL A 52 -12.04 6.69 -6.38
N PHE A 53 -12.29 5.63 -7.15
CA PHE A 53 -11.25 4.98 -7.93
C PHE A 53 -10.68 5.91 -8.99
N GLU A 54 -11.46 6.63 -9.80
CA GLU A 54 -10.94 7.59 -10.80
C GLU A 54 -10.00 8.65 -10.19
N ILE A 55 -10.27 9.11 -8.96
CA ILE A 55 -9.42 10.07 -8.26
C ILE A 55 -8.15 9.41 -7.72
N MET A 56 -8.22 8.13 -7.35
CA MET A 56 -7.07 7.32 -6.94
C MET A 56 -6.27 6.79 -8.15
N ASP A 57 -6.95 6.55 -9.26
CA ASP A 57 -6.54 5.84 -10.45
C ASP A 57 -6.12 6.86 -11.51
N ASN A 58 -4.89 7.33 -11.32
CA ASN A 58 -4.02 7.63 -12.44
C ASN A 58 -3.08 6.42 -12.67
N GLU A 59 -3.71 5.28 -12.98
CA GLU A 59 -3.19 4.01 -13.50
C GLU A 59 -2.62 2.96 -12.52
N HIS A 60 -3.33 1.84 -12.42
CA HIS A 60 -2.87 0.60 -11.80
C HIS A 60 -2.13 -0.30 -12.82
N LEU A 61 -0.84 0.01 -13.03
CA LEU A 61 0.31 -0.85 -13.39
C LEU A 61 1.50 0.02 -13.87
N THR A 62 1.27 1.31 -14.14
CA THR A 62 2.32 2.29 -14.49
C THR A 62 2.82 3.09 -13.28
N ARG A 63 2.41 2.78 -12.05
CA ARG A 63 2.90 3.47 -10.84
C ARG A 63 4.38 3.26 -10.57
N VAL A 64 4.93 2.09 -10.89
CA VAL A 64 6.38 1.87 -10.83
C VAL A 64 7.06 2.76 -11.88
N GLU A 65 6.57 2.75 -13.13
CA GLU A 65 7.05 3.66 -14.19
C GLU A 65 6.93 5.15 -13.87
N HIS A 66 5.87 5.56 -13.17
CA HIS A 66 5.70 6.92 -12.69
C HIS A 66 6.66 7.23 -11.54
N LEU A 67 6.85 6.31 -10.60
CA LEU A 67 7.82 6.43 -9.51
C LEU A 67 9.25 6.62 -10.07
N ARG A 68 9.61 5.91 -11.14
CA ARG A 68 10.89 6.11 -11.86
C ARG A 68 11.07 7.54 -12.34
N LYS A 69 10.02 8.13 -12.90
CA LYS A 69 10.04 9.49 -13.47
C LYS A 69 10.00 10.61 -12.42
N VAL A 70 9.59 10.31 -11.18
CA VAL A 70 9.60 11.30 -10.10
C VAL A 70 11.04 11.47 -9.58
N PRO A 71 11.57 12.71 -9.51
CA PRO A 71 12.83 12.95 -8.81
C PRO A 71 12.61 12.71 -7.32
N ALA A 72 13.11 11.57 -6.83
CA ALA A 72 12.99 11.14 -5.45
C ALA A 72 14.35 10.70 -4.93
N THR A 73 14.64 11.00 -3.66
CA THR A 73 15.85 10.53 -2.97
C THR A 73 15.80 9.03 -2.68
N VAL A 74 14.60 8.48 -2.50
CA VAL A 74 14.35 7.04 -2.32
C VAL A 74 13.02 6.70 -2.99
N ARG A 75 13.03 5.68 -3.83
CA ARG A 75 11.85 5.06 -4.44
C ARG A 75 11.60 3.72 -3.78
N PHE A 76 10.56 3.62 -2.96
CA PHE A 76 10.22 2.35 -2.34
C PHE A 76 8.87 1.82 -2.83
N LEU A 77 8.74 0.50 -2.88
CA LEU A 77 7.51 -0.19 -3.16
C LEU A 77 7.01 -0.90 -1.90
N SER A 78 5.79 -0.60 -1.48
CA SER A 78 5.12 -1.32 -0.39
C SER A 78 4.08 -2.27 -0.97
N VAL A 79 4.39 -3.57 -0.94
CA VAL A 79 3.55 -4.67 -1.42
C VAL A 79 2.82 -5.29 -0.24
N GLU A 80 1.91 -4.51 0.33
CA GLU A 80 1.08 -4.95 1.45
C GLU A 80 -0.37 -4.41 1.36
N PRO A 81 -1.39 -5.27 1.55
CA PRO A 81 -1.24 -6.72 1.67
C PRO A 81 -0.83 -7.39 0.35
N LEU A 82 0.04 -8.39 0.41
CA LEU A 82 0.35 -9.24 -0.73
C LEU A 82 -0.82 -10.21 -0.96
N LEU A 83 -1.59 -9.98 -2.03
CA LEU A 83 -2.82 -10.72 -2.34
C LEU A 83 -2.67 -11.78 -3.44
N GLY A 84 -1.51 -11.84 -4.10
CA GLY A 84 -1.21 -12.76 -5.19
C GLY A 84 0.27 -12.70 -5.58
N PRO A 85 0.76 -13.64 -6.41
CA PRO A 85 2.13 -13.62 -6.89
C PRO A 85 2.37 -12.44 -7.83
N LEU A 86 3.59 -11.90 -7.82
CA LEU A 86 4.03 -10.83 -8.72
C LEU A 86 5.27 -11.26 -9.51
N PRO A 87 5.16 -12.26 -10.41
CA PRO A 87 6.31 -12.83 -11.13
C PRO A 87 6.95 -11.82 -12.09
N ASP A 88 6.16 -10.89 -12.62
CA ASP A 88 6.59 -9.87 -13.59
C ASP A 88 6.90 -8.52 -12.93
N LEU A 89 7.12 -8.49 -11.61
CA LEU A 89 7.44 -7.26 -10.89
C LEU A 89 8.83 -6.75 -11.29
N ASP A 90 8.84 -5.69 -12.09
CA ASP A 90 10.06 -4.99 -12.46
C ASP A 90 10.52 -4.07 -11.32
N LEU A 91 11.74 -4.31 -10.83
CA LEU A 91 12.36 -3.55 -9.73
C LEU A 91 13.48 -2.63 -10.21
N LEU A 92 13.65 -2.43 -11.54
CA LEU A 92 14.58 -1.42 -12.04
C LEU A 92 14.24 -0.05 -11.45
N ASP A 93 15.26 0.68 -10.98
CA ASP A 93 15.15 1.99 -10.31
C ASP A 93 14.26 2.01 -9.05
N VAL A 94 14.06 0.86 -8.40
CA VAL A 94 13.45 0.76 -7.06
C VAL A 94 14.55 0.59 -6.03
N ASP A 95 14.58 1.48 -5.04
CA ASP A 95 15.61 1.54 -4.00
C ASP A 95 15.27 0.69 -2.76
N TRP A 96 14.02 0.28 -2.59
CA TRP A 96 13.57 -0.49 -1.43
C TRP A 96 12.23 -1.19 -1.65
N VAL A 97 12.08 -2.42 -1.19
CA VAL A 97 10.82 -3.16 -1.25
C VAL A 97 10.40 -3.62 0.15
N ILE A 98 9.13 -3.38 0.49
CA ILE A 98 8.48 -3.84 1.72
C ILE A 98 7.39 -4.83 1.33
N VAL A 99 7.33 -5.98 2.01
CA VAL A 99 6.28 -7.00 1.78
C VAL A 99 5.59 -7.35 3.09
N GLY A 100 4.28 -7.54 3.06
CA GLY A 100 3.51 -7.99 4.23
C GLY A 100 2.13 -8.53 3.89
N GLY A 101 1.60 -9.40 4.76
CA GLY A 101 0.25 -9.95 4.65
C GLY A 101 -0.83 -9.10 5.33
N GLU A 102 -2.10 -9.45 5.08
CA GLU A 102 -3.28 -8.79 5.65
C GLU A 102 -3.34 -8.90 7.18
N SER A 103 -3.87 -7.88 7.87
CA SER A 103 -4.05 -7.92 9.33
C SER A 103 -5.48 -7.58 9.70
N GLY A 104 -6.02 -8.27 10.71
CA GLY A 104 -7.37 -8.03 11.23
C GLY A 104 -8.33 -9.20 11.05
N PRO A 105 -9.60 -9.06 11.48
CA PRO A 105 -10.62 -10.08 11.28
C PRO A 105 -10.79 -10.39 9.79
N GLY A 106 -10.74 -11.68 9.42
CA GLY A 106 -10.84 -12.10 8.02
C GLY A 106 -9.55 -11.98 7.19
N ALA A 107 -8.41 -11.64 7.81
CA ALA A 107 -7.13 -11.61 7.12
C ALA A 107 -6.82 -12.95 6.44
N ARG A 108 -6.57 -12.91 5.13
CA ARG A 108 -6.19 -14.09 4.36
C ARG A 108 -4.73 -14.45 4.65
N PRO A 109 -4.41 -15.76 4.68
CA PRO A 109 -3.01 -16.17 4.73
C PRO A 109 -2.31 -15.73 3.44
N VAL A 110 -1.16 -15.07 3.59
CA VAL A 110 -0.26 -14.83 2.44
C VAL A 110 0.50 -16.12 2.16
N ASP A 111 0.63 -16.47 0.89
CA ASP A 111 1.45 -17.61 0.47
C ASP A 111 2.93 -17.30 0.67
N PRO A 112 3.68 -18.12 1.43
CA PRO A 112 5.12 -17.98 1.58
C PRO A 112 5.87 -17.87 0.25
N ASP A 113 5.46 -18.62 -0.78
CA ASP A 113 6.18 -18.65 -2.05
C ASP A 113 6.12 -17.30 -2.78
N TRP A 114 5.04 -16.53 -2.59
CA TRP A 114 4.92 -15.19 -3.16
C TRP A 114 5.88 -14.20 -2.49
N VAL A 115 6.03 -14.31 -1.16
CA VAL A 115 6.98 -13.49 -0.39
C VAL A 115 8.42 -13.84 -0.78
N LEU A 116 8.72 -15.14 -0.88
CA LEU A 116 10.02 -15.67 -1.26
C LEU A 116 10.42 -15.24 -2.67
N GLY A 117 9.50 -15.29 -3.65
CA GLY A 117 9.75 -14.84 -5.02
C GLY A 117 10.14 -13.36 -5.10
N ILE A 118 9.42 -12.48 -4.39
CA ILE A 118 9.76 -11.04 -4.34
C ILE A 118 11.12 -10.84 -3.65
N ARG A 119 11.37 -11.55 -2.54
CA ARG A 119 12.64 -11.49 -1.81
C ARG A 119 13.82 -11.91 -2.68
N ASP A 120 13.71 -13.02 -3.41
CA ASP A 120 14.79 -13.50 -4.29
C ASP A 120 15.11 -12.48 -5.37
N ARG A 121 14.08 -11.88 -5.97
CA ARG A 121 14.27 -10.85 -6.98
C ARG A 121 14.96 -9.61 -6.42
N CYS A 122 14.62 -9.20 -5.20
CA CYS A 122 15.30 -8.11 -4.51
C CYS A 122 16.78 -8.44 -4.26
N VAL A 123 17.07 -9.66 -3.79
CA VAL A 123 18.44 -10.12 -3.54
C VAL A 123 19.26 -10.16 -4.83
N GLU A 124 18.69 -10.70 -5.91
CA GLU A 124 19.33 -10.79 -7.23
C GLU A 124 19.71 -9.41 -7.78
N LEU A 125 18.83 -8.42 -7.61
CA LEU A 125 19.01 -7.07 -8.12
C LEU A 125 19.73 -6.13 -7.15
N GLY A 126 20.10 -6.61 -5.96
CA GLY A 126 20.72 -5.80 -4.91
C GLY A 126 19.78 -4.74 -4.30
N VAL A 127 18.48 -4.91 -4.44
CA VAL A 127 17.46 -4.02 -3.86
C VAL A 127 17.22 -4.42 -2.40
N PRO A 128 17.35 -3.50 -1.43
CA PRO A 128 16.98 -3.74 -0.04
C PRO A 128 15.56 -4.29 0.12
N PHE A 129 15.42 -5.35 0.91
CA PHE A 129 14.15 -6.02 1.19
C PHE A 129 13.79 -5.97 2.67
N PHE A 130 12.52 -5.63 2.95
CA PHE A 130 11.95 -5.61 4.29
C PHE A 130 10.69 -6.47 4.35
N PHE A 131 10.73 -7.54 5.13
CA PHE A 131 9.55 -8.31 5.44
C PHE A 131 8.88 -7.77 6.71
N LYS A 132 7.69 -7.20 6.54
CA LYS A 132 6.98 -6.55 7.63
C LYS A 132 6.31 -7.55 8.54
N GLN A 133 5.48 -8.46 8.01
CA GLN A 133 4.78 -9.48 8.80
C GLN A 133 4.01 -10.44 7.89
N TRP A 134 3.73 -11.64 8.39
CA TRP A 134 2.78 -12.57 7.78
C TRP A 134 1.32 -12.09 7.86
N GLY A 135 1.01 -11.26 8.86
CA GLY A 135 -0.35 -10.77 9.09
C GLY A 135 -1.18 -11.68 9.97
N GLY A 136 -2.48 -11.82 9.66
CA GLY A 136 -3.45 -12.61 10.42
C GLY A 136 -4.25 -11.82 11.46
N VAL A 137 -5.20 -12.53 12.09
CA VAL A 137 -6.16 -11.94 13.06
C VAL A 137 -5.44 -11.38 14.29
N ARG A 138 -4.36 -12.03 14.73
CA ARG A 138 -3.47 -11.52 15.78
C ARG A 138 -2.13 -11.13 15.14
N LYS A 139 -2.00 -9.87 14.72
CA LYS A 139 -0.80 -9.29 14.08
C LYS A 139 0.57 -9.64 14.71
N LYS A 140 0.61 -9.88 16.02
CA LYS A 140 1.86 -10.24 16.74
C LYS A 140 2.13 -11.75 16.82
N ALA A 141 1.15 -12.59 16.50
CA ALA A 141 1.24 -14.04 16.70
C ALA A 141 1.94 -14.75 15.54
N ALA A 142 1.75 -14.28 14.30
CA ALA A 142 2.39 -14.87 13.12
C ALA A 142 3.85 -14.41 12.91
N GLY A 143 4.25 -13.31 13.57
CA GLY A 143 5.66 -12.87 13.58
C GLY A 143 6.14 -12.25 12.26
N ARG A 144 7.46 -12.07 12.19
CA ARG A 144 8.17 -11.40 11.09
C ARG A 144 9.34 -12.23 10.53
N GLU A 145 9.44 -13.48 10.95
CA GLU A 145 10.49 -14.39 10.51
C GLU A 145 10.11 -15.00 9.15
N LEU A 146 11.01 -14.86 8.19
CA LEU A 146 10.95 -15.51 6.88
C LEU A 146 12.20 -16.38 6.76
N GLU A 147 12.02 -17.70 6.64
CA GLU A 147 13.10 -18.69 6.69
C GLU A 147 14.01 -18.56 7.93
N SER A 148 13.39 -18.45 9.12
CA SER A 148 14.10 -18.31 10.40
C SER A 148 15.01 -17.07 10.48
N ARG A 149 14.76 -16.07 9.64
CA ARG A 149 15.51 -14.82 9.59
C ARG A 149 14.56 -13.62 9.58
N ILE A 150 15.00 -12.53 10.22
CA ILE A 150 14.35 -11.23 10.09
C ILE A 150 14.95 -10.50 8.88
N TRP A 151 14.08 -10.06 7.97
CA TRP A 151 14.45 -9.26 6.81
C TRP A 151 14.01 -7.82 7.06
N GLU A 152 14.97 -6.96 7.36
CA GLU A 152 14.73 -5.55 7.74
C GLU A 152 15.74 -4.60 7.09
N GLN A 153 16.16 -4.91 5.87
CA GLN A 153 17.11 -4.08 5.14
C GLN A 153 16.48 -2.72 4.85
N MET A 154 17.30 -1.67 4.93
CA MET A 154 16.93 -0.29 4.66
C MET A 154 17.70 0.21 3.44
N PRO A 155 17.15 1.14 2.65
CA PRO A 155 17.89 1.79 1.58
C PRO A 155 19.03 2.62 2.13
N VAL A 156 20.18 2.55 1.47
CA VAL A 156 21.30 3.45 1.75
C VAL A 156 20.99 4.77 1.06
N LEU A 157 20.81 5.84 1.83
CA LEU A 157 20.69 7.18 1.28
C LEU A 157 22.03 7.57 0.65
N THR A 158 22.16 7.41 -0.67
CA THR A 158 23.24 8.04 -1.40
C THR A 158 22.90 9.51 -1.56
N ALA A 159 23.77 10.40 -1.06
CA ALA A 159 23.63 11.83 -1.30
C ALA A 159 23.66 12.05 -2.82
N GLY A 160 22.54 12.49 -3.40
CA GLY A 160 22.41 12.64 -4.85
C GLY A 160 23.50 13.53 -5.43
N VAL A 161 24.19 13.05 -6.46
CA VAL A 161 24.91 13.92 -7.38
C VAL A 161 23.84 14.61 -8.21
N ALA A 162 23.89 15.95 -8.21
CA ALA A 162 22.97 16.84 -8.91
C ALA A 162 22.92 16.60 -10.42
#